data_AF-A0A8J8ES39-F1
#
_entry.id   AF-A0A8J8ES39-F1
#
_cell.length_a   1.000
_cell.length_b   1.000
_cell.length_c   1.000
_cell.angle_alpha   90.00
_cell.angle_beta   90.00
_cell.angle_gamma   90.00
#
_symmetry.space_group_name_H-M   'P 1'
#
loop_
_entity.id
_entity.type
_entity.pdbx_description
1 polymer ?
#
loop_
_entity_poly.entity_id
_entity_poly.type
_entity_poly.pdbx_seq_one_letter_code
_entity_poly.pdbx_strand_id
1 'polypeptide(L)'
;MGKEKVLEELDRRIKRLEAEIEFAEERLRYLEEIGAPSKYKALKRRDYSVYYTIFMGVWMLVGLLALMSIKDRLPGVINIPLLPYLFIALSIILIPILYLMWSKNQEVGTPMDEFEERERLARTIIASFYRPLRKAIEEDDKEAMKNLAEELLRNPVLAGAIERMNEGDPKLMAYALYLYASYTEGLEDEVKGTISRLHNKPLRALLETLIET
;
A
#
# COMPACT_ATOMS: atom_id res chain seq x y z
N MET A 1 -4.78 -30.78 -22.35
CA MET A 1 -4.50 -31.01 -20.92
C MET A 1 -4.04 -29.74 -20.18
N GLY A 2 -3.19 -28.89 -20.78
CA GLY A 2 -2.68 -27.68 -20.10
C GLY A 2 -3.75 -26.68 -19.62
N LYS A 3 -4.72 -26.31 -20.46
CA LYS A 3 -5.75 -25.29 -20.14
C LYS A 3 -6.60 -25.63 -18.90
N GLU A 4 -6.94 -26.89 -18.69
CA GLU A 4 -7.76 -27.33 -17.56
C GLU A 4 -6.99 -27.22 -16.23
N LYS A 5 -5.69 -27.56 -16.23
CA LYS A 5 -4.77 -27.37 -15.08
C LYS A 5 -4.65 -25.88 -14.70
N VAL A 6 -4.59 -24.98 -15.68
CA VAL A 6 -4.53 -23.54 -15.44
C VAL A 6 -5.81 -23.03 -14.79
N LEU A 7 -6.98 -23.44 -15.32
CA LEU A 7 -8.27 -23.07 -14.76
C LEU A 7 -8.48 -23.63 -13.34
N GLU A 8 -8.00 -24.84 -13.06
CA GLU A 8 -8.04 -25.41 -11.72
C GLU A 8 -7.20 -24.60 -10.71
N GLU A 9 -5.97 -24.22 -11.08
CA GLU A 9 -5.12 -23.38 -10.22
C GLU A 9 -5.70 -21.97 -10.03
N LEU A 10 -6.34 -21.40 -11.06
CA LEU A 10 -7.11 -20.16 -10.93
C LEU A 10 -8.23 -20.30 -9.91
N ASP A 11 -9.06 -21.34 -10.03
CA ASP A 11 -10.19 -21.56 -9.14
C ASP A 11 -9.77 -21.82 -7.70
N ARG A 12 -8.66 -22.55 -7.49
CA ARG A 12 -8.07 -22.73 -6.16
C ARG A 12 -7.63 -21.40 -5.56
N ARG A 13 -7.01 -20.52 -6.34
CA ARG A 13 -6.56 -19.21 -5.83
C ARG A 13 -7.72 -18.25 -5.58
N ILE A 14 -8.71 -18.21 -6.48
CA ILE A 14 -9.94 -17.42 -6.30
C ILE A 14 -10.64 -17.85 -5.02
N LYS A 15 -10.87 -19.15 -4.81
CA LYS A 15 -11.50 -19.67 -3.58
C LYS A 15 -10.73 -19.29 -2.31
N ARG A 16 -9.40 -19.27 -2.37
CA ARG A 16 -8.58 -18.84 -1.23
C ARG A 16 -8.78 -17.35 -0.93
N LEU A 17 -8.80 -16.50 -1.95
CA LEU A 17 -9.08 -15.07 -1.77
C LEU A 17 -10.50 -14.81 -1.30
N GLU A 18 -11.48 -15.58 -1.77
CA GLU A 18 -12.86 -15.53 -1.28
C GLU A 18 -12.95 -15.93 0.21
N ALA A 19 -12.22 -16.96 0.63
CA ALA A 19 -12.15 -17.34 2.04
C ALA A 19 -11.47 -16.27 2.91
N GLU A 20 -10.45 -15.57 2.38
CA GLU A 20 -9.83 -14.43 3.07
C GLU A 20 -10.82 -13.25 3.23
N ILE A 21 -11.67 -13.01 2.22
CA ILE A 21 -12.76 -12.01 2.28
C ILE A 21 -13.79 -12.42 3.33
N GLU A 22 -14.29 -13.66 3.28
CA GLU A 22 -15.31 -14.15 4.22
C GLU A 22 -14.82 -14.08 5.67
N PHE A 23 -13.57 -14.47 5.91
CA PHE A 23 -12.95 -14.36 7.23
C PHE A 23 -12.82 -12.91 7.69
N ALA A 24 -12.43 -11.99 6.81
CA ALA A 24 -12.37 -10.57 7.13
C ALA A 24 -13.77 -10.02 7.47
N GLU A 25 -14.79 -10.32 6.66
CA GLU A 25 -16.18 -9.91 6.90
C GLU A 25 -16.76 -10.47 8.21
N GLU A 26 -16.47 -11.73 8.54
CA GLU A 26 -16.90 -12.34 9.80
C GLU A 26 -16.23 -11.65 11.00
N ARG A 27 -14.93 -11.36 10.91
CA ARG A 27 -14.20 -10.63 11.96
C ARG A 27 -14.71 -9.21 12.13
N LEU A 28 -15.00 -8.52 11.04
CA LEU A 28 -15.58 -7.17 11.07
C LEU A 28 -16.95 -7.18 11.76
N ARG A 29 -17.85 -8.10 11.38
CA ARG A 29 -19.16 -8.27 12.03
C ARG A 29 -19.03 -8.57 13.52
N TYR A 30 -18.13 -9.47 13.90
CA TYR A 30 -17.86 -9.78 15.31
C TYR A 30 -17.36 -8.57 16.10
N LEU A 31 -16.47 -7.75 15.52
CA LEU A 31 -15.97 -6.53 16.15
C LEU A 31 -17.07 -5.48 16.30
N GLU A 32 -17.96 -5.36 15.32
CA GLU A 32 -19.14 -4.49 15.39
C GLU A 32 -20.11 -4.91 16.51
N GLU A 33 -20.41 -6.21 16.62
CA GLU A 33 -21.31 -6.76 17.64
C GLU A 33 -20.81 -6.54 19.07
N ILE A 34 -19.49 -6.60 19.30
CA ILE A 34 -18.89 -6.35 20.63
C ILE A 34 -18.85 -4.85 20.98
N GLY A 35 -19.19 -3.96 20.04
CA GLY A 35 -19.12 -2.52 20.26
C GLY A 35 -17.69 -1.98 20.35
N ALA A 36 -16.70 -2.75 19.87
CA ALA A 36 -15.31 -2.32 19.74
C ALA A 36 -15.12 -1.01 18.94
N PRO A 37 -15.96 -0.64 17.94
CA PRO A 37 -15.82 0.62 17.22
C PRO A 37 -15.89 1.84 18.15
N SER A 38 -16.68 1.76 19.24
CA SER A 38 -16.81 2.86 20.20
C SER A 38 -15.57 3.01 21.09
N LYS A 39 -14.97 1.90 21.53
CA LYS A 39 -13.75 1.90 22.37
C LYS A 39 -12.52 2.32 21.57
N TYR A 40 -12.40 1.89 20.31
CA TYR A 40 -11.27 2.26 19.44
C TYR A 40 -11.42 3.68 18.85
N LYS A 41 -12.63 4.14 18.47
CA LYS A 41 -12.84 5.57 18.14
C LYS A 41 -12.66 6.48 19.35
N ALA A 42 -12.98 6.03 20.57
CA ALA A 42 -12.67 6.77 21.79
C ALA A 42 -11.16 6.81 22.09
N LEU A 43 -10.41 5.76 21.70
CA LEU A 43 -8.95 5.74 21.76
C LEU A 43 -8.28 6.60 20.69
N LYS A 44 -8.96 6.82 19.55
CA LYS A 44 -8.67 7.85 18.54
C LYS A 44 -8.98 9.25 19.09
N ARG A 45 -8.47 9.57 20.29
CA ARG A 45 -8.42 10.95 20.80
C ARG A 45 -7.80 11.77 19.68
N ARG A 46 -8.53 12.80 19.21
CA ARG A 46 -7.99 13.81 18.29
C ARG A 46 -6.61 14.18 18.78
N ASP A 47 -5.61 13.94 17.95
CA ASP A 47 -4.21 14.13 18.33
C ASP A 47 -3.94 15.64 18.38
N TYR A 48 -4.31 16.26 19.51
CA TYR A 48 -4.13 17.69 19.74
C TYR A 48 -2.64 18.05 19.85
N SER A 49 -1.73 17.06 19.83
CA SER A 49 -0.28 17.25 19.86
C SER A 49 0.20 18.22 18.77
N VAL A 50 -0.42 18.18 17.59
CA VAL A 50 -0.13 19.12 16.49
C VAL A 50 -0.52 20.55 16.86
N TYR A 51 -1.70 20.74 17.45
CA TYR A 51 -2.17 22.06 17.90
C TYR A 51 -1.32 22.62 19.04
N TYR A 52 -0.94 21.79 20.02
CA TYR A 52 -0.03 22.18 21.11
C TYR A 52 1.38 22.52 20.60
N THR A 53 1.86 21.79 19.59
CA THR A 53 3.15 22.06 18.95
C THR A 53 3.15 23.41 18.23
N ILE A 54 2.12 23.68 17.41
CA ILE A 54 1.97 24.95 16.71
C ILE A 54 1.82 26.10 17.72
N PHE A 55 1.00 25.91 18.76
CA PHE A 55 0.80 26.91 19.80
C PHE A 55 2.11 27.24 20.54
N MET A 56 2.89 26.22 20.93
CA MET A 56 4.21 26.41 21.55
C MET A 56 5.18 27.17 20.63
N GLY A 57 5.20 26.84 19.32
CA GLY A 57 6.01 27.56 18.34
C GLY A 57 5.64 29.04 18.23
N VAL A 58 4.33 29.35 18.17
CA VAL A 58 3.83 30.73 18.13
C VAL A 58 4.13 31.47 19.43
N TRP A 59 3.93 30.83 20.59
CA TRP A 59 4.19 31.43 21.90
C TRP A 59 5.68 31.78 22.09
N MET A 60 6.57 30.91 21.63
CA MET A 60 8.02 31.13 21.64
C MET A 60 8.43 32.29 20.73
N LEU A 61 7.83 32.41 19.54
CA LEU A 61 8.06 33.56 18.65
C LEU A 61 7.63 34.88 19.31
N VAL A 62 6.48 34.90 19.98
CA VAL A 62 6.02 36.07 20.74
C VAL A 62 6.98 36.41 21.87
N GLY A 63 7.48 35.41 22.62
CA GLY A 63 8.49 35.61 23.66
C GLY A 63 9.82 36.16 23.12
N LEU A 64 10.26 35.69 21.95
CA LEU A 64 11.48 36.15 21.30
C LEU A 64 11.35 37.60 20.79
N LEU A 65 10.20 37.94 20.21
CA LEU A 65 9.89 39.31 19.80
C LEU A 65 9.80 40.27 21.00
N ALA A 66 9.23 39.82 22.13
CA ALA A 66 9.20 40.60 23.36
C ALA A 66 10.62 40.87 23.90
N LEU A 67 11.49 39.85 23.91
CA LEU A 67 12.89 40.01 24.31
C LEU A 67 13.67 40.97 23.39
N MET A 68 13.44 40.90 22.08
CA MET A 68 14.02 41.85 21.13
C MET A 68 13.53 43.28 21.37
N SER A 69 12.23 43.48 21.62
CA SER A 69 11.66 44.82 21.88
C SER A 69 12.20 45.45 23.17
N ILE A 70 12.52 44.65 24.18
CA ILE A 70 13.12 45.12 25.44
C ILE A 70 14.60 45.45 25.26
N LYS A 71 15.33 44.70 24.42
CA LYS A 71 16.75 44.94 24.11
C LYS A 71 17.00 46.35 23.57
N ASP A 72 16.11 46.86 22.72
CA ASP A 72 16.25 48.18 22.11
C ASP A 72 15.94 49.34 23.08
N ARG A 73 15.25 49.09 24.19
CA ARG A 73 14.87 50.11 25.19
C ARG A 73 15.84 50.24 26.37
N LEU A 74 16.81 49.33 26.53
CA LEU A 74 17.78 49.34 27.64
C LEU A 74 19.22 49.13 27.12
N PRO A 75 19.82 50.13 26.43
CA PRO A 75 21.21 50.04 26.00
C PRO A 75 22.14 50.24 27.20
N GLY A 76 22.81 49.17 27.65
CA GLY A 76 24.01 49.27 28.50
C GLY A 76 24.09 48.41 29.76
N VAL A 77 23.00 47.76 30.22
CA VAL A 77 23.03 46.98 31.49
C VAL A 77 22.91 45.47 31.27
N ILE A 78 22.28 45.03 30.19
CA ILE A 78 21.97 43.61 29.99
C ILE A 78 22.35 43.19 28.56
N ASN A 79 23.53 42.59 28.40
CA ASN A 79 23.96 41.99 27.13
C ASN A 79 23.45 40.54 27.07
N ILE A 80 22.17 40.34 26.75
CA ILE A 80 21.61 38.99 26.60
C ILE A 80 22.19 38.35 25.32
N PRO A 81 22.96 37.26 25.42
CA PRO A 81 23.42 36.54 24.24
C PRO A 81 22.19 35.92 23.56
N LEU A 82 21.93 36.31 22.32
CA LEU A 82 20.76 35.85 21.55
C LEU A 82 20.93 34.44 20.97
N LEU A 83 22.18 33.97 20.84
CA LEU A 83 22.51 32.66 20.28
C LEU A 83 21.82 31.46 20.99
N PRO A 84 21.83 31.35 22.33
CA PRO A 84 21.13 30.30 23.05
C PRO A 84 19.62 30.27 22.76
N TYR A 85 18.98 31.43 22.67
CA TYR A 85 17.55 31.54 22.38
C TYR A 85 17.21 31.12 20.95
N LEU A 86 18.12 31.41 20.01
CA LEU A 86 18.00 30.99 18.62
C LEU A 86 18.12 29.47 18.49
N PHE A 87 19.05 28.85 19.22
CA PHE A 87 19.15 27.39 19.30
C PHE A 87 17.91 26.76 19.92
N ILE A 88 17.39 27.31 21.02
CA ILE A 88 16.18 26.81 21.68
C ILE A 88 14.96 26.93 20.74
N ALA A 89 14.80 28.05 20.04
CA ALA A 89 13.74 28.23 19.05
C ALA A 89 13.86 27.24 17.89
N LEU A 90 15.07 27.02 17.38
CA LEU A 90 15.33 26.08 16.29
C LEU A 90 15.03 24.64 16.70
N SER A 91 15.46 24.22 17.90
CA SER A 91 15.17 22.87 18.42
C SER A 91 13.68 22.62 18.60
N ILE A 92 12.91 23.60 19.09
CA ILE A 92 11.47 23.46 19.28
C ILE A 92 10.72 23.38 17.95
N ILE A 93 11.24 23.94 16.85
CA ILE A 93 10.64 23.81 15.52
C ILE A 93 11.07 22.50 14.84
N LEU A 94 12.37 22.16 14.88
CA LEU A 94 12.88 20.99 14.17
C LEU A 94 12.42 19.66 14.80
N ILE A 95 12.43 19.56 16.14
CA ILE A 95 12.14 18.29 16.81
C ILE A 95 10.71 17.79 16.51
N PRO A 96 9.65 18.61 16.55
CA PRO A 96 8.31 18.16 16.20
C PRO A 96 8.14 17.87 14.71
N ILE A 97 8.82 18.59 13.82
CA ILE A 97 8.79 18.30 12.39
C ILE A 97 9.42 16.92 12.13
N LEU A 98 10.58 16.65 12.73
CA LEU A 98 11.25 15.36 12.65
C LEU A 98 10.38 14.25 13.26
N TYR A 99 9.74 14.50 14.41
CA TYR A 99 8.82 13.56 15.05
C TYR A 99 7.60 13.27 14.17
N LEU A 100 6.96 14.29 13.59
CA LEU A 100 5.82 14.12 12.69
C LEU A 100 6.21 13.38 11.40
N MET A 101 7.37 13.67 10.84
CA MET A 101 7.90 12.95 9.69
C MET A 101 8.15 11.47 10.02
N TRP A 102 8.65 11.17 11.22
CA TRP A 102 8.89 9.79 11.64
C TRP A 102 7.60 9.04 12.00
N SER A 103 6.66 9.71 12.67
CA SER A 103 5.38 9.16 13.12
C SER A 103 4.41 8.90 11.95
N LYS A 104 4.50 9.64 10.84
CA LYS A 104 3.66 9.39 9.64
C LYS A 104 3.87 8.00 9.03
N ASN A 105 5.02 7.38 9.29
CA ASN A 105 5.30 6.00 8.87
C ASN A 105 4.76 4.95 9.84
N GLN A 106 4.12 5.36 10.95
CA GLN A 106 3.53 4.50 11.97
C GLN A 106 2.05 4.87 12.20
N GLU A 107 1.28 5.14 11.15
CA GLU A 107 -0.17 5.00 11.26
C GLU A 107 -0.47 3.53 11.52
N VAL A 108 -0.46 3.15 12.79
CA VAL A 108 -0.97 1.86 13.26
C VAL A 108 -2.46 1.91 13.01
N GLY A 109 -2.88 1.47 11.82
CA GLY A 109 -4.28 1.24 11.49
C GLY A 109 -4.90 0.41 12.60
N THR A 110 -6.16 0.70 12.93
CA THR A 110 -6.85 -0.19 13.86
C THR A 110 -6.93 -1.58 13.22
N PRO A 111 -6.98 -2.67 14.01
CA PRO A 111 -7.15 -4.02 13.44
C PRO A 111 -8.36 -4.10 12.48
N MET A 112 -9.37 -3.25 12.69
CA MET A 112 -10.53 -3.10 11.82
C MET A 112 -10.17 -2.51 10.44
N ASP A 113 -9.35 -1.44 10.41
CA ASP A 113 -8.85 -0.85 9.16
C ASP A 113 -8.01 -1.85 8.36
N GLU A 114 -7.24 -2.71 9.03
CA GLU A 114 -6.44 -3.76 8.36
C GLU A 114 -7.33 -4.84 7.70
N PHE A 115 -8.42 -5.25 8.37
CA PHE A 115 -9.36 -6.23 7.81
C PHE A 115 -10.17 -5.65 6.66
N GLU A 116 -10.68 -4.42 6.79
CA GLU A 116 -11.38 -3.71 5.70
C GLU A 116 -10.47 -3.53 4.49
N GLU A 117 -9.20 -3.19 4.72
CA GLU A 117 -8.24 -3.03 3.65
C GLU A 117 -7.93 -4.36 2.95
N ARG A 118 -7.69 -5.43 3.70
CA ARG A 118 -7.51 -6.78 3.12
C ARG A 118 -8.70 -7.23 2.29
N GLU A 119 -9.92 -7.03 2.80
CA GLU A 119 -11.15 -7.35 2.09
C GLU A 119 -11.23 -6.58 0.76
N ARG A 120 -11.00 -5.26 0.80
CA ARG A 120 -11.03 -4.40 -0.38
C ARG A 120 -10.00 -4.84 -1.41
N LEU A 121 -8.76 -5.07 -0.99
CA LEU A 121 -7.67 -5.48 -1.90
C LEU A 121 -7.97 -6.85 -2.55
N ALA A 122 -8.41 -7.84 -1.77
CA ALA A 122 -8.78 -9.15 -2.27
C ALA A 122 -9.91 -9.07 -3.31
N ARG A 123 -10.97 -8.30 -3.02
CA ARG A 123 -12.07 -8.06 -3.98
C ARG A 123 -11.58 -7.41 -5.27
N THR A 124 -10.70 -6.42 -5.17
CA THR A 124 -10.10 -5.76 -6.34
C THR A 124 -9.33 -6.76 -7.19
N ILE A 125 -8.50 -7.61 -6.60
CA ILE A 125 -7.70 -8.60 -7.34
C ILE A 125 -8.62 -9.63 -8.02
N ILE A 126 -9.65 -10.13 -7.34
CA ILE A 126 -10.60 -11.07 -7.96
C ILE A 126 -11.32 -10.42 -9.14
N ALA A 127 -11.86 -9.22 -8.94
CA ALA A 127 -12.71 -8.56 -9.93
C ALA A 127 -11.93 -8.04 -11.13
N SER A 128 -10.75 -7.45 -10.90
CA SER A 128 -9.96 -6.77 -11.92
C SER A 128 -8.84 -7.62 -12.52
N PHE A 129 -8.42 -8.72 -11.87
CA PHE A 129 -7.36 -9.58 -12.39
C PHE A 129 -7.84 -11.01 -12.68
N TYR A 130 -8.24 -11.76 -11.64
CA TYR A 130 -8.49 -13.20 -11.81
C TYR A 130 -9.73 -13.52 -12.66
N ARG A 131 -10.83 -12.76 -12.52
CA ARG A 131 -12.04 -12.96 -13.35
C ARG A 131 -11.80 -12.61 -14.83
N PRO A 132 -11.20 -11.45 -15.19
CA PRO A 132 -10.82 -11.16 -16.57
C PRO A 132 -9.85 -12.20 -17.14
N LEU A 133 -8.84 -12.62 -16.36
CA LEU A 133 -7.88 -13.63 -16.78
C LEU A 133 -8.56 -14.96 -17.11
N ARG A 134 -9.48 -15.42 -16.25
CA ARG A 134 -10.24 -16.65 -16.48
C ARG A 134 -11.01 -16.60 -17.80
N LYS A 135 -11.74 -15.51 -18.05
CA LYS A 135 -12.49 -15.32 -19.30
C LYS A 135 -11.56 -15.35 -20.51
N ALA A 136 -10.45 -14.60 -20.45
CA ALA A 136 -9.47 -14.57 -21.53
C ALA A 136 -8.88 -15.96 -21.83
N ILE A 137 -8.63 -16.77 -20.80
CA ILE A 137 -8.15 -18.15 -20.98
C ILE A 137 -9.25 -19.05 -21.56
N GLU A 138 -10.49 -18.97 -21.05
CA GLU A 138 -11.64 -19.74 -21.54
C GLU A 138 -11.93 -19.46 -23.02
N GLU A 139 -11.86 -18.20 -23.43
CA GLU A 139 -12.11 -17.73 -24.81
C GLU A 139 -10.87 -17.81 -25.72
N ASP A 140 -9.70 -18.12 -25.16
CA ASP A 140 -8.39 -18.05 -25.84
C ASP A 140 -8.11 -16.66 -26.46
N ASP A 141 -8.61 -15.61 -25.79
CA ASP A 141 -8.50 -14.23 -26.24
C ASP A 141 -7.16 -13.62 -25.83
N LYS A 142 -6.21 -13.68 -26.76
CA LYS A 142 -4.87 -13.09 -26.61
C LYS A 142 -4.90 -11.56 -26.49
N GLU A 143 -5.90 -10.89 -27.06
CA GLU A 143 -6.04 -9.44 -26.96
C GLU A 143 -6.50 -9.04 -25.56
N ALA A 144 -7.47 -9.77 -24.99
CA ALA A 144 -7.87 -9.60 -23.59
C ALA A 144 -6.70 -9.83 -22.62
N MET A 145 -5.83 -10.81 -22.87
CA MET A 145 -4.63 -11.01 -22.05
C MET A 145 -3.63 -9.85 -22.14
N LYS A 146 -3.43 -9.27 -23.33
CA LYS A 146 -2.60 -8.06 -23.50
C LYS A 146 -3.21 -6.86 -22.78
N ASN A 147 -4.52 -6.67 -22.90
CA ASN A 147 -5.24 -5.59 -22.21
C ASN A 147 -5.11 -5.73 -20.68
N LEU A 148 -5.19 -6.96 -20.16
CA LEU A 148 -4.97 -7.22 -18.74
C LEU A 148 -3.54 -6.91 -18.29
N ALA A 149 -2.55 -7.22 -19.13
CA ALA A 149 -1.16 -6.85 -18.90
C ALA A 149 -0.96 -5.32 -18.88
N GLU A 150 -1.60 -4.59 -19.81
CA GLU A 150 -1.60 -3.12 -19.80
C GLU A 150 -2.26 -2.56 -18.55
N GLU A 151 -3.37 -3.15 -18.12
CA GLU A 151 -4.08 -2.72 -16.92
C GLU A 151 -3.21 -2.89 -15.67
N LEU A 152 -2.50 -4.01 -15.54
CA LEU A 152 -1.54 -4.23 -14.45
C LEU A 152 -0.45 -3.15 -14.39
N LEU A 153 0.01 -2.65 -15.54
CA LEU A 153 1.06 -1.64 -15.61
C LEU A 153 0.54 -0.22 -15.40
N ARG A 154 -0.70 0.07 -15.84
CA ARG A 154 -1.28 1.42 -15.80
C ARG A 154 -2.12 1.70 -14.55
N ASN A 155 -2.70 0.68 -13.93
CA ASN A 155 -3.59 0.84 -12.79
C ASN A 155 -2.80 0.67 -11.47
N PRO A 156 -2.43 1.77 -10.79
CA PRO A 156 -1.66 1.69 -9.54
C PRO A 156 -2.45 1.03 -8.40
N VAL A 157 -3.80 1.06 -8.46
CA VAL A 157 -4.65 0.40 -7.46
C VAL A 157 -4.53 -1.11 -7.57
N LEU A 158 -4.58 -1.64 -8.80
CA LEU A 158 -4.43 -3.08 -9.04
C LEU A 158 -3.01 -3.56 -8.74
N ALA A 159 -2.00 -2.85 -9.23
CA ALA A 159 -0.60 -3.16 -8.97
C ALA A 159 -0.31 -3.17 -7.46
N GLY A 160 -0.75 -2.13 -6.75
CA GLY A 160 -0.61 -2.02 -5.30
C GLY A 160 -1.37 -3.12 -4.56
N ALA A 161 -2.54 -3.55 -5.03
CA ALA A 161 -3.26 -4.67 -4.43
C ALA A 161 -2.49 -5.99 -4.55
N ILE A 162 -1.93 -6.28 -5.73
CA ILE A 162 -1.11 -7.48 -6.00
C ILE A 162 0.12 -7.53 -5.09
N GLU A 163 0.85 -6.42 -4.96
CA GLU A 163 2.03 -6.35 -4.10
C GLU A 163 1.67 -6.51 -2.61
N ARG A 164 0.62 -5.81 -2.15
CA ARG A 164 0.23 -5.81 -0.73
C ARG A 164 -0.40 -7.13 -0.27
N MET A 165 -1.06 -7.84 -1.18
CA MET A 165 -1.59 -9.19 -0.93
C MET A 165 -0.56 -10.30 -1.23
N ASN A 166 0.66 -9.93 -1.62
CA ASN A 166 1.74 -10.86 -1.95
C ASN A 166 1.36 -11.89 -3.02
N GLU A 167 0.62 -11.46 -4.06
CA GLU A 167 0.25 -12.28 -5.21
C GLU A 167 1.42 -12.46 -6.20
N GLY A 168 2.40 -11.56 -6.16
CA GLY A 168 3.55 -11.53 -7.05
C GLY A 168 4.02 -10.10 -7.34
N ASP A 169 4.88 -9.98 -8.34
CA ASP A 169 5.32 -8.68 -8.90
C ASP A 169 4.40 -8.32 -10.08
N PRO A 170 3.66 -7.19 -10.04
CA PRO A 170 2.75 -6.78 -11.11
C PRO A 170 3.43 -6.67 -12.48
N LYS A 171 4.69 -6.21 -12.53
CA LYS A 171 5.44 -6.06 -13.79
C LYS A 171 5.81 -7.42 -14.36
N LEU A 172 6.23 -8.36 -13.50
CA LEU A 172 6.55 -9.72 -13.92
C LEU A 172 5.29 -10.48 -14.36
N MET A 173 4.16 -10.26 -13.69
CA MET A 173 2.86 -10.82 -14.07
C MET A 173 2.39 -10.25 -15.42
N ALA A 174 2.53 -8.94 -15.64
CA ALA A 174 2.22 -8.31 -16.92
C ALA A 174 3.12 -8.85 -18.04
N TYR A 175 4.42 -8.99 -17.78
CA TYR A 175 5.37 -9.56 -18.74
C TYR A 175 5.01 -11.02 -19.09
N ALA A 176 4.64 -11.84 -18.09
CA ALA A 176 4.17 -13.21 -18.34
C ALA A 176 2.94 -13.25 -19.26
N LEU A 177 1.97 -12.36 -19.05
CA LEU A 177 0.78 -12.26 -19.91
C LEU A 177 1.13 -11.81 -21.33
N TYR A 178 2.02 -10.83 -21.48
CA TYR A 178 2.51 -10.42 -22.79
C TYR A 178 3.21 -11.57 -23.51
N LEU A 179 4.12 -12.24 -22.80
CA LEU A 179 4.89 -13.35 -23.35
C LEU A 179 3.97 -14.48 -23.83
N TYR A 180 2.91 -14.79 -23.08
CA TYR A 180 1.89 -15.74 -23.52
C TYR A 180 1.13 -15.25 -24.76
N ALA A 181 0.66 -14.01 -24.75
CA ALA A 181 -0.16 -13.47 -25.83
C ALA A 181 0.61 -13.22 -27.14
N SER A 182 1.93 -13.02 -27.08
CA SER A 182 2.81 -12.79 -28.24
C SER A 182 3.85 -13.89 -28.45
N TYR A 183 3.59 -15.10 -27.93
CA TYR A 183 4.53 -16.21 -28.05
C TYR A 183 4.84 -16.53 -29.52
N THR A 184 6.13 -16.69 -29.83
CA THR A 184 6.67 -17.13 -31.11
C THR A 184 7.74 -18.19 -30.89
N GLU A 185 7.89 -19.12 -31.84
CA GLU A 185 8.96 -20.13 -31.81
C GLU A 185 10.34 -19.46 -31.67
N GLY A 186 11.15 -19.93 -30.73
CA GLY A 186 12.44 -19.35 -30.36
C GLY A 186 12.46 -18.53 -29.06
N LEU A 187 11.31 -18.28 -28.42
CA LEU A 187 11.22 -17.61 -27.11
C LEU A 187 11.24 -18.58 -25.91
N GLU A 188 11.50 -19.86 -26.13
CA GLU A 188 11.45 -20.90 -25.08
C GLU A 188 12.32 -20.58 -23.86
N ASP A 189 13.52 -20.03 -24.07
CA ASP A 189 14.43 -19.64 -23.01
C ASP A 189 13.89 -18.47 -22.19
N GLU A 190 13.21 -17.52 -22.83
CA GLU A 190 12.52 -16.42 -22.14
C GLU A 190 11.35 -16.95 -21.30
N VAL A 191 10.58 -17.90 -21.83
CA VAL A 191 9.47 -18.52 -21.09
C VAL A 191 10.00 -19.29 -19.87
N LYS A 192 11.04 -20.11 -20.03
CA LYS A 192 11.69 -20.83 -18.91
C LYS A 192 12.25 -19.86 -17.86
N GLY A 193 12.93 -18.80 -18.31
CA GLY A 193 13.47 -17.76 -17.44
C GLY A 193 12.36 -17.07 -16.63
N THR A 194 11.22 -16.77 -17.27
CA THR A 194 10.07 -16.13 -16.63
C THR A 194 9.40 -17.04 -15.62
N ILE A 195 9.15 -18.31 -15.97
CA ILE A 195 8.59 -19.34 -15.08
C ILE A 195 9.38 -19.45 -13.77
N SER A 196 10.73 -19.40 -13.86
CA SER A 196 11.60 -19.54 -12.68
C SER A 196 11.46 -18.39 -11.66
N ARG A 197 11.07 -17.20 -12.12
CA ARG A 197 10.92 -15.99 -11.29
C ARG A 197 9.47 -15.73 -10.87
N LEU A 198 8.51 -16.28 -11.60
CA LEU A 198 7.10 -15.98 -11.43
C LEU A 198 6.51 -16.71 -10.24
N HIS A 199 6.22 -16.01 -9.14
CA HIS A 199 5.60 -16.60 -7.94
C HIS A 199 4.13 -16.98 -8.12
N ASN A 200 3.42 -16.31 -9.02
CA ASN A 200 2.00 -16.54 -9.28
C ASN A 200 1.80 -17.91 -9.96
N LYS A 201 1.22 -18.87 -9.23
CA LYS A 201 1.02 -20.25 -9.72
C LYS A 201 0.11 -20.34 -10.95
N PRO A 202 -1.06 -19.66 -11.01
CA PRO A 202 -1.89 -19.65 -12.22
C PRO A 202 -1.15 -19.20 -13.48
N LEU A 203 -0.44 -18.07 -13.42
CA LEU A 203 0.32 -17.58 -14.58
C LEU A 203 1.52 -18.46 -14.92
N ARG A 204 2.12 -19.12 -13.92
CA ARG A 204 3.18 -20.10 -14.17
C ARG A 204 2.64 -21.30 -14.94
N ALA A 205 1.53 -21.86 -14.50
CA ALA A 205 0.85 -22.95 -15.19
C ALA A 205 0.47 -22.53 -16.62
N LEU A 206 0.03 -21.27 -16.81
CA LEU A 206 -0.27 -20.72 -18.13
C LEU A 206 0.95 -20.75 -19.06
N LEU A 207 2.11 -20.27 -18.59
CA LEU A 207 3.34 -20.31 -19.38
C LEU A 207 3.87 -21.73 -19.61
N GLU A 208 3.70 -22.66 -18.66
CA GLU A 208 4.09 -24.07 -18.82
C GLU A 208 3.38 -24.71 -20.03
N THR A 209 2.15 -24.30 -20.32
CA THR A 209 1.41 -24.81 -21.49
C THR A 209 2.05 -24.50 -22.84
N LEU A 210 2.95 -23.52 -22.91
CA LEU A 210 3.68 -23.16 -24.13
C LEU A 210 4.92 -24.04 -24.37
N ILE A 211 5.45 -24.66 -23.32
CA ILE A 211 6.69 -25.45 -23.38
C ILE A 211 6.41 -26.96 -23.31
N GLU A 212 5.32 -27.39 -22.66
CA GLU A 212 4.93 -28.80 -22.57
C GLU A 212 4.33 -29.37 -23.89
N THR A 213 4.76 -28.87 -25.06
CA THR A 213 4.38 -29.40 -26.38
C THR A 213 5.44 -30.39 -26.87
#